data_AF-A0A9X3CX96-F1
#
_entry.id   AF-A0A9X3CX96-F1
#
_cell.length_a   1.000
_cell.length_b   1.000
_cell.length_c   1.000
_cell.angle_alpha   90.00
_cell.angle_beta   90.00
_cell.angle_gamma   90.00
#
_symmetry.space_group_name_H-M   'P 1'
#
loop_
_entity.id
_entity.type
_entity.pdbx_description
1 polymer ?
#
loop_
_entity_poly.entity_id
_entity_poly.type
_entity_poly.pdbx_seq_one_letter_code
_entity_poly.pdbx_strand_id
1 'polypeptide(L)' 'MKPYNLEERTFEFARQCRLLVSKLPKTISNIEDGKQLIRSSGSVGANYIEANEKLGDKDFSFRLKIARKEAKESAY' A
#
# COMPACT_ATOMS: atom_id res chain seq x y z
N MET A 1 -20.58 2.39 -15.97
CA MET A 1 -19.88 2.06 -14.71
C MET A 1 -18.51 2.73 -14.79
N LYS A 2 -18.12 3.60 -13.84
CA LYS A 2 -16.74 4.12 -13.85
C LYS A 2 -15.79 2.95 -13.64
N PRO A 3 -14.75 2.76 -14.47
CA PRO A 3 -13.75 1.73 -14.23
C PRO A 3 -13.18 1.94 -12.83
N TYR A 4 -13.26 0.90 -12.01
CA TYR A 4 -12.88 0.96 -10.60
C TYR A 4 -11.35 0.88 -10.53
N ASN A 5 -10.67 2.01 -10.73
CA ASN A 5 -9.22 2.06 -10.82
C ASN A 5 -8.58 1.97 -9.42
N LEU A 6 -8.33 0.74 -8.97
CA LEU A 6 -7.64 0.48 -7.72
C LEU A 6 -6.15 0.82 -7.78
N GLU A 7 -5.50 0.89 -8.94
CA GLU A 7 -4.10 1.34 -9.04
C GLU A 7 -3.98 2.79 -8.58
N GLU A 8 -4.81 3.67 -9.12
CA GLU A 8 -4.81 5.09 -8.73
C GLU A 8 -5.15 5.27 -7.24
N ARG A 9 -6.10 4.49 -6.71
CA ARG A 9 -6.45 4.54 -5.28
C ARG A 9 -5.32 4.08 -4.37
N THR A 10 -4.62 3.02 -4.75
CA THR A 10 -3.49 2.50 -3.96
C THR A 10 -2.26 3.39 -4.06
N PHE A 11 -2.03 4.00 -5.22
CA PHE A 11 -1.04 5.06 -5.39
C PHE A 11 -1.34 6.26 -4.48
N GLU A 12 -2.57 6.77 -4.51
CA GLU A 12 -2.97 7.93 -3.71
C GLU A 12 -2.90 7.61 -2.22
N PHE A 13 -3.28 6.39 -1.81
CA PHE A 13 -3.11 5.93 -0.42
C PHE A 13 -1.63 6.02 0.02
N ALA A 14 -0.71 5.42 -0.74
CA ALA A 14 0.72 5.49 -0.43
C ALA A 14 1.26 6.92 -0.45
N ARG A 15 0.75 7.78 -1.34
CA ARG A 15 1.10 9.21 -1.38
C ARG A 15 0.66 9.93 -0.09
N GLN A 16 -0.57 9.70 0.36
CA GLN A 16 -1.11 10.31 1.57
C GLN A 16 -0.36 9.84 2.83
N CYS A 17 0.01 8.56 2.92
CA CYS A 17 0.86 8.05 4.01
C CYS A 17 2.22 8.78 4.05
N ARG A 18 2.88 8.98 2.89
CA ARG A 18 4.14 9.74 2.83
C ARG A 18 3.96 11.20 3.25
N LEU A 19 2.87 11.85 2.85
CA LEU A 19 2.54 13.22 3.26
C LEU A 19 2.20 13.35 4.75
N LEU A 20 1.65 12.31 5.36
CA LEU A 20 1.44 12.25 6.81
C LEU A 20 2.78 12.15 7.53
N VAL A 21 3.60 11.16 7.16
CA VAL A 21 4.91 10.90 7.80
C VAL A 21 5.83 12.12 7.66
N SER A 22 5.81 12.82 6.53
CA SER A 22 6.65 14.02 6.32
C SER A 22 6.33 15.19 7.25
N LYS A 23 5.14 15.20 7.86
CA LYS A 23 4.69 16.24 8.81
C LYS A 23 4.95 15.88 10.26
N LEU A 24 5.36 14.64 10.56
CA LEU A 24 5.59 14.20 11.93
C LEU A 24 6.88 14.83 12.50
N PRO A 25 6.91 15.20 13.80
CA PRO A 25 8.16 15.56 14.48
C PRO A 25 9.19 14.44 14.38
N LYS A 26 10.48 14.78 14.26
CA LYS A 26 11.58 13.82 14.16
C LYS A 26 11.94 13.20 15.52
N THR A 27 11.03 12.42 16.08
CA THR A 27 11.29 11.55 17.24
C THR A 27 11.69 10.16 16.76
N ILE A 28 12.39 9.39 17.62
CA ILE A 28 12.77 8.02 17.29
C ILE A 28 11.53 7.17 16.96
N SER A 29 10.47 7.26 17.76
CA SER A 29 9.20 6.55 17.52
C SER A 29 8.59 6.90 16.17
N ASN A 30 8.44 8.19 15.86
CA ASN A 30 7.84 8.62 14.59
C ASN A 30 8.69 8.21 13.37
N ILE A 31 10.01 8.14 13.51
CA ILE A 31 10.90 7.67 12.45
C ILE A 31 10.67 6.17 12.19
N GLU A 32 10.59 5.36 13.24
CA GLU A 32 10.38 3.92 13.09
C GLU A 32 8.97 3.59 12.60
N ASP A 33 7.93 4.20 13.18
CA ASP A 33 6.54 4.02 12.75
C ASP A 33 6.35 4.53 11.31
N GLY A 34 6.95 5.68 10.99
CA GLY A 34 6.93 6.26 9.66
C GLY A 34 7.58 5.37 8.60
N LYS A 35 8.71 4.72 8.91
CA LYS A 35 9.34 3.74 8.01
C LYS A 35 8.43 2.54 7.76
N GLN A 36 7.81 2.00 8.81
CA GLN A 36 6.90 0.86 8.68
C GLN A 36 5.69 1.23 7.80
N LEU A 37 5.05 2.37 8.07
CA LEU A 37 3.90 2.85 7.32
C LEU A 37 4.24 3.13 5.84
N ILE A 38 5.38 3.76 5.54
CA ILE A 38 5.78 4.01 4.14
C ILE A 38 6.00 2.69 3.39
N ARG A 39 6.59 1.68 4.05
CA ARG A 39 6.83 0.36 3.45
C ARG A 39 5.52 -0.37 3.18
N SER A 40 4.66 -0.54 4.19
CA SER A 40 3.41 -1.29 4.06
C SER A 40 2.45 -0.61 3.09
N SER A 41 2.28 0.72 3.16
CA SER A 41 1.40 1.45 2.24
C SER A 41 1.86 1.39 0.78
N GLY A 42 3.17 1.44 0.52
CA GLY A 42 3.73 1.23 -0.82
C GLY A 42 3.52 -0.20 -1.34
N SER A 43 3.64 -1.19 -0.46
CA SER A 43 3.46 -2.61 -0.79
C SER A 43 2.03 -2.94 -1.25
N VAL A 44 1.01 -2.19 -0.78
CA VAL A 44 -0.38 -2.33 -1.25
C VAL A 44 -0.48 -2.12 -2.76
N GLY A 45 0.05 -0.99 -3.25
CA GLY A 45 0.02 -0.65 -4.68
C GLY A 45 0.87 -1.59 -5.51
N ALA A 46 2.08 -1.90 -5.04
CA ALA A 46 2.98 -2.83 -5.74
C ALA A 46 2.33 -4.20 -5.97
N ASN A 47 1.75 -4.81 -4.92
CA ASN A 47 1.07 -6.10 -5.06
C ASN A 47 -0.19 -6.01 -5.93
N TYR A 48 -0.87 -4.87 -5.97
CA TYR A 48 -2.02 -4.70 -6.85
C TYR A 48 -1.60 -4.57 -8.33
N ILE A 49 -0.51 -3.86 -8.62
CA ILE A 49 0.09 -3.79 -9.97
C ILE A 49 0.52 -5.19 -10.42
N GLU A 50 1.24 -5.93 -9.57
CA GLU A 50 1.62 -7.32 -9.86
C GLU A 50 0.41 -8.23 -10.06
N ALA A 51 -0.70 -7.99 -9.36
CA ALA A 51 -1.94 -8.70 -9.61
C ALA A 51 -2.48 -8.41 -11.02
N ASN A 52 -2.43 -7.16 -11.50
CA ASN A 52 -2.87 -6.84 -12.86
C ASN A 52 -1.95 -7.46 -13.93
N GLU A 53 -0.69 -7.72 -13.61
CA GLU A 53 0.30 -8.43 -14.44
C GLU A 53 0.26 -9.97 -14.24
N LYS A 54 -0.82 -10.51 -13.67
CA LYS A 54 -0.97 -11.92 -13.30
C LYS A 54 -0.57 -12.91 -14.40
N LEU A 55 0.07 -14.01 -13.98
CA LEU A 55 0.28 -15.19 -14.84
C LEU A 55 -0.98 -16.08 -14.95
N GLY A 56 -1.98 -15.85 -14.08
CA GLY A 56 -3.27 -16.55 -14.07
C GLY A 56 -4.10 -16.20 -12.83
N ASP A 57 -5.33 -16.74 -12.73
CA ASP A 57 -6.28 -16.31 -11.68
C ASP A 57 -5.89 -16.70 -10.25
N LYS A 58 -5.11 -17.78 -10.09
CA LYS A 58 -4.53 -18.17 -8.79
C LYS A 58 -3.51 -17.15 -8.32
N ASP A 59 -2.64 -16.68 -9.21
CA ASP A 59 -1.63 -15.67 -8.93
C ASP A 59 -2.29 -14.32 -8.61
N PHE A 60 -3.30 -13.91 -9.38
CA PHE A 60 -4.13 -12.73 -9.08
C PHE A 60 -4.68 -12.74 -7.66
N SER A 61 -5.33 -13.84 -7.28
CA SER A 61 -5.95 -13.99 -5.97
C SER A 61 -4.92 -13.99 -4.85
N PHE A 62 -3.73 -14.54 -5.11
CA PHE A 62 -2.62 -14.54 -4.16
C PHE A 62 -2.07 -13.13 -3.94
N ARG A 63 -1.79 -12.38 -5.02
CA ARG A 63 -1.31 -10.99 -4.96
C ARG A 63 -2.30 -10.05 -4.29
N LEU A 64 -3.60 -10.20 -4.58
CA LEU A 64 -4.65 -9.45 -3.88
C LEU A 64 -4.70 -9.74 -2.37
N LYS A 65 -4.45 -10.98 -1.94
CA LYS A 65 -4.37 -11.31 -0.50
C LYS A 65 -3.19 -10.61 0.16
N ILE A 66 -2.05 -10.50 -0.51
CA ILE A 66 -0.89 -9.75 -0.01
C ILE A 66 -1.22 -8.26 0.07
N ALA A 67 -1.75 -7.66 -1.01
CA ALA A 67 -2.17 -6.25 -0.99
C ALA A 67 -3.13 -5.94 0.17
N ARG A 68 -4.10 -6.84 0.44
CA ARG A 68 -5.01 -6.72 1.59
C ARG A 68 -4.30 -6.85 2.94
N LYS A 69 -3.32 -7.75 3.06
CA LYS A 69 -2.52 -7.89 4.29
C LYS A 69 -1.75 -6.60 4.58
N GLU A 70 -1.09 -6.03 3.57
CA GLU A 70 -0.30 -4.80 3.67
C GLU A 70 -1.17 -3.58 4.01
N ALA A 71 -2.40 -3.54 3.48
CA ALA A 71 -3.36 -2.50 3.82
C ALA A 71 -3.80 -2.58 5.30
N LYS A 72 -3.91 -3.78 5.86
CA LYS A 72 -4.17 -3.97 7.30
C LYS A 72 -2.96 -3.57 8.14
N GLU A 73 -1.75 -3.92 7.70
CA GLU A 73 -0.51 -3.53 8.37
C GLU A 73 -0.31 -2.01 8.37
N SER A 74 -0.76 -1.30 7.34
CA SER A 74 -0.72 0.17 7.28
C SER A 74 -1.66 0.86 8.27
N ALA A 75 -2.63 0.13 8.85
CA ALA A 75 -3.64 0.66 9.77
C ALA A 75 -3.40 0.27 11.24
N TYR A 76 -2.35 -0.51 11.50
CA TYR A 76 -1.93 -0.94 12.84
C TYR A 76 -0.81 -0.04 13.35
#